data_AF-A0A7X6P1S2-F1
#
_entry.id   AF-A0A7X6P1S2-F1
#
_cell.length_a   1.000
_cell.length_b   1.000
_cell.length_c   1.000
_cell.angle_alpha   90.00
_cell.angle_beta   90.00
_cell.angle_gamma   90.00
#
_symmetry.space_group_name_H-M   'P 1'
#
loop_
_entity.id
_entity.type
_entity.pdbx_description
1 polymer ?
#
loop_
_entity_poly.entity_id
_entity_poly.type
_entity_poly.pdbx_seq_one_letter_code
_entity_poly.pdbx_strand_id
1 'polypeptide(L)'
;MTDLTAAAQAVSAAQKVVDAGIARLAEIGIDDNQVLAYDVAHAAAAVQTSQSLLDSYGPKGDVEARITVAFIADAVAEIAGKLFGREDDWGIDAAALDGTRAFVSAYRKPE
;
A
#
# COMPACT_ATOMS: atom_id res chain seq x y z
N MET A 1 13.78 -7.84 15.47
CA MET A 1 12.84 -8.93 15.16
C MET A 1 11.88 -8.39 14.13
N THR A 2 11.64 -9.12 13.04
CA THR A 2 10.75 -8.67 11.97
C THR A 2 9.29 -8.80 12.40
N ASP A 3 8.50 -7.73 12.20
CA ASP A 3 7.09 -7.68 12.61
C ASP A 3 6.16 -7.85 11.39
N LEU A 4 5.80 -9.10 11.11
CA LEU A 4 4.85 -9.43 10.04
C LEU A 4 3.40 -9.02 10.38
N THR A 5 3.08 -8.83 11.66
CA THR A 5 1.75 -8.35 12.08
C THR A 5 1.59 -6.87 11.74
N ALA A 6 2.59 -6.04 12.02
CA ALA A 6 2.59 -4.64 11.60
C ALA A 6 2.56 -4.50 10.07
N ALA A 7 3.24 -5.40 9.35
CA ALA A 7 3.17 -5.44 7.89
C ALA A 7 1.76 -5.76 7.37
N ALA A 8 1.07 -6.74 7.96
CA ALA A 8 -0.32 -7.05 7.61
C ALA A 8 -1.27 -5.88 7.87
N GLN A 9 -1.06 -5.13 8.96
CA GLN A 9 -1.83 -3.91 9.25
C GLN A 9 -1.59 -2.83 8.19
N ALA A 10 -0.34 -2.64 7.76
CA ALA A 10 0.00 -1.68 6.72
C ALA A 10 -0.62 -2.06 5.36
N VAL A 11 -0.58 -3.34 4.99
CA VAL A 11 -1.26 -3.86 3.78
C VAL A 11 -2.77 -3.67 3.87
N SER A 12 -3.38 -3.88 5.04
CA SER A 12 -4.81 -3.64 5.23
C SER A 12 -5.19 -2.16 5.04
N ALA A 13 -4.36 -1.23 5.52
CA ALA A 13 -4.58 0.20 5.28
C ALA A 13 -4.44 0.55 3.79
N ALA A 14 -3.42 0.03 3.11
CA ALA A 14 -3.24 0.23 1.68
C ALA A 14 -4.37 -0.39 0.83
N GLN A 15 -4.90 -1.55 1.22
CA GLN A 15 -6.06 -2.15 0.56
C GLN A 15 -7.29 -1.23 0.63
N LYS A 16 -7.55 -0.60 1.78
CA LYS A 16 -8.68 0.34 1.92
C LYS A 16 -8.55 1.56 1.00
N VAL A 17 -7.32 2.03 0.77
CA VAL A 17 -7.04 3.10 -0.22
C VAL A 17 -7.36 2.62 -1.64
N VAL A 18 -6.93 1.41 -2.00
CA VAL A 18 -7.23 0.82 -3.32
C VAL A 18 -8.73 0.67 -3.51
N ASP A 19 -9.45 0.15 -2.50
CA ASP A 19 -10.90 -0.02 -2.55
C ASP A 19 -11.62 1.32 -2.76
N ALA A 20 -11.18 2.38 -2.07
CA ALA A 20 -11.71 3.73 -2.25
C ALA A 20 -11.44 4.28 -3.65
N GLY A 21 -10.22 4.12 -4.18
CA GLY A 21 -9.88 4.53 -5.54
C GLY A 21 -10.71 3.80 -6.62
N ILE A 22 -10.96 2.50 -6.43
CA ILE A 22 -11.84 1.72 -7.31
C ILE A 22 -13.28 2.26 -7.24
N ALA A 23 -13.81 2.49 -6.03
CA ALA A 23 -15.15 3.04 -5.86
C ALA A 23 -15.27 4.42 -6.52
N ARG A 24 -14.25 5.28 -6.34
CA ARG A 24 -14.19 6.60 -6.94
C ARG A 24 -14.22 6.53 -8.47
N LEU A 25 -13.41 5.66 -9.08
CA LEU A 25 -13.42 5.45 -10.54
C LEU A 25 -14.76 4.92 -11.06
N ALA A 26 -15.47 4.10 -10.28
CA ALA A 26 -16.80 3.64 -10.65
C ALA A 26 -17.84 4.78 -10.69
N GLU A 27 -17.65 5.84 -9.89
CA GLU A 27 -18.52 7.02 -9.89
C GLU A 27 -18.21 8.00 -11.03
N ILE A 28 -16.92 8.24 -11.30
CA ILE A 28 -16.49 9.31 -12.23
C ILE A 28 -16.12 8.83 -13.63
N GLY A 29 -16.06 7.51 -13.84
CA GLY A 29 -15.72 6.90 -15.13
C GLY A 29 -14.21 6.82 -15.38
N ILE A 30 -13.76 5.71 -15.97
CA ILE A 30 -12.33 5.41 -16.18
C ILE A 30 -11.74 6.18 -17.37
N ASP A 31 -12.50 6.34 -18.46
CA ASP A 31 -11.99 6.86 -19.73
C ASP A 31 -11.49 8.31 -19.62
N ASP A 32 -12.14 9.13 -18.81
CA ASP A 32 -11.74 10.52 -18.55
C ASP A 32 -10.75 10.65 -17.38
N ASN A 33 -10.53 9.59 -16.60
CA ASN A 33 -9.72 9.58 -15.37
C ASN A 33 -8.57 8.57 -15.43
N GLN A 34 -7.93 8.44 -16.61
CA GLN A 34 -6.94 7.39 -16.88
C GLN A 34 -5.71 7.42 -15.97
N VAL A 35 -5.28 8.61 -15.51
CA VAL A 35 -4.16 8.73 -14.57
C VAL A 35 -4.51 8.09 -13.23
N LEU A 36 -5.69 8.41 -12.69
CA LEU A 36 -6.19 7.76 -11.47
C LEU A 36 -6.37 6.26 -11.69
N ALA A 37 -6.92 5.84 -12.83
CA ALA A 37 -7.09 4.43 -13.16
C ALA A 37 -5.77 3.67 -13.18
N TYR A 38 -4.73 4.24 -13.80
CA TYR A 38 -3.39 3.66 -13.82
C TYR A 38 -2.80 3.57 -12.41
N ASP A 39 -2.91 4.64 -11.63
CA ASP A 39 -2.35 4.67 -10.28
C ASP A 39 -3.04 3.66 -9.35
N VAL A 40 -4.38 3.57 -9.41
CA VAL A 40 -5.17 2.58 -8.67
C VAL A 40 -4.80 1.16 -9.08
N ALA A 41 -4.66 0.89 -10.38
CA ALA A 41 -4.25 -0.42 -10.88
C ALA A 41 -2.85 -0.81 -10.39
N HIS A 42 -1.91 0.14 -10.36
CA HIS A 42 -0.56 -0.10 -9.88
C HIS A 42 -0.52 -0.31 -8.36
N ALA A 43 -1.27 0.49 -7.60
CA ALA A 43 -1.43 0.32 -6.16
C ALA A 43 -2.04 -1.05 -5.82
N ALA A 44 -3.07 -1.47 -6.57
CA ALA A 44 -3.69 -2.80 -6.42
C ALA A 44 -2.68 -3.93 -6.66
N ALA A 45 -1.85 -3.82 -7.71
CA ALA A 45 -0.80 -4.79 -7.98
C ALA A 45 0.24 -4.89 -6.84
N ALA A 46 0.66 -3.74 -6.29
CA ALA A 46 1.58 -3.69 -5.15
C ALA A 46 0.97 -4.31 -3.88
N VAL A 47 -0.31 -4.04 -3.61
CA VAL A 47 -1.04 -4.62 -2.48
C VAL A 47 -1.21 -6.14 -2.64
N GLN A 48 -1.58 -6.63 -3.83
CA GLN A 48 -1.70 -8.06 -4.10
C GLN A 48 -0.36 -8.80 -3.96
N THR A 49 0.73 -8.17 -4.41
CA THR A 49 2.09 -8.71 -4.23
C THR A 49 2.44 -8.78 -2.74
N SER A 50 2.12 -7.74 -1.99
CA SER A 50 2.32 -7.67 -0.54
C SER A 50 1.57 -8.77 0.22
N GLN A 51 0.32 -9.03 -0.14
CA GLN A 51 -0.48 -10.13 0.43
C GLN A 51 0.18 -11.48 0.16
N SER A 52 0.61 -11.73 -1.08
CA SER A 52 1.29 -12.97 -1.46
C SER A 52 2.58 -13.20 -0.64
N LEU A 53 3.32 -12.12 -0.38
CA LEU A 53 4.52 -12.15 0.47
C LEU A 53 4.18 -12.46 1.92
N LEU A 54 3.11 -11.89 2.49
CA LEU A 54 2.67 -12.17 3.87
C LEU A 54 2.21 -13.61 4.04
N ASP A 55 1.41 -14.11 3.11
CA ASP A 55 0.74 -15.40 3.25
C ASP A 55 1.68 -16.59 3.03
N SER A 56 2.64 -16.43 2.12
CA SER A 56 3.39 -17.57 1.60
C SER A 56 4.91 -17.44 1.63
N TYR A 57 5.45 -16.22 1.66
CA TYR A 57 6.91 -16.01 1.57
C TYR A 57 7.52 -15.67 2.93
N GLY A 58 7.06 -14.60 3.57
CA GLY A 58 7.56 -14.09 4.84
C GLY A 58 7.65 -15.15 5.96
N PRO A 59 6.65 -16.04 6.12
CA PRO A 59 6.70 -17.09 7.14
C PRO A 59 7.76 -18.19 6.92
N LYS A 60 8.47 -18.22 5.78
CA LYS A 60 9.45 -19.26 5.45
C LYS A 60 10.77 -19.14 6.21
N GLY A 61 11.10 -17.95 6.71
CA GLY A 61 12.36 -17.73 7.42
C GLY A 61 12.65 -16.26 7.71
N ASP A 62 13.75 -16.02 8.43
CA ASP A 62 14.14 -14.67 8.86
C ASP A 62 14.49 -13.74 7.70
N VAL A 63 15.12 -14.28 6.65
CA VAL A 63 15.50 -13.52 5.45
C VAL A 63 14.25 -13.14 4.66
N GLU A 64 13.36 -14.11 4.45
CA GLU A 64 12.10 -13.92 3.75
C GLU A 64 11.21 -12.90 4.47
N ALA A 65 11.13 -12.98 5.81
CA ALA A 65 10.41 -12.00 6.60
C ALA A 65 10.98 -10.58 6.40
N ARG A 66 12.31 -10.43 6.41
CA ARG A 66 12.97 -9.12 6.20
C ARG A 66 12.67 -8.54 4.81
N ILE A 67 12.69 -9.38 3.77
CA ILE A 67 12.34 -8.95 2.41
C ILE A 67 10.87 -8.54 2.36
N THR A 68 9.97 -9.31 2.97
CA THR A 68 8.53 -9.01 3.01
C THR A 68 8.26 -7.64 3.64
N VAL A 69 8.82 -7.35 4.82
CA VAL A 69 8.57 -6.04 5.46
C VAL A 69 9.19 -4.87 4.70
N ALA A 70 10.37 -5.05 4.09
CA ALA A 70 11.01 -4.02 3.29
C ALA A 70 10.19 -3.71 2.02
N PHE A 71 9.73 -4.74 1.32
CA PHE A 71 8.87 -4.58 0.14
C PHE A 71 7.57 -3.84 0.51
N ILE A 72 6.89 -4.27 1.57
CA ILE A 72 5.62 -3.68 1.98
C ILE A 72 5.80 -2.22 2.40
N ALA A 73 6.89 -1.91 3.10
CA ALA A 73 7.17 -0.54 3.51
C ALA A 73 7.42 0.38 2.30
N ASP A 74 8.11 -0.11 1.27
CA ASP A 74 8.33 0.64 0.03
C ASP A 74 7.04 0.79 -0.78
N ALA A 75 6.24 -0.28 -0.91
CA ALA A 75 4.93 -0.24 -1.57
C ALA A 75 3.97 0.78 -0.93
N VAL A 76 3.90 0.81 0.41
CA VAL A 76 3.06 1.79 1.12
C VAL A 76 3.57 3.21 0.92
N ALA A 77 4.90 3.42 0.91
CA ALA A 77 5.47 4.74 0.64
C ALA A 77 5.23 5.21 -0.80
N GLU A 78 5.28 4.30 -1.77
CA GLU A 78 4.97 4.60 -3.16
C GLU A 78 3.49 5.00 -3.34
N ILE A 79 2.57 4.27 -2.70
CA ILE A 79 1.14 4.62 -2.67
C ILE A 79 0.98 6.00 -2.02
N ALA A 80 1.59 6.25 -0.87
CA ALA A 80 1.53 7.56 -0.21
C ALA A 80 2.04 8.70 -1.12
N GLY A 81 3.07 8.45 -1.93
CA GLY A 81 3.57 9.41 -2.93
C GLY A 81 2.57 9.74 -4.04
N LYS A 82 1.71 8.79 -4.43
CA LYS A 82 0.61 9.03 -5.39
C LYS A 82 -0.55 9.79 -4.78
N LEU A 83 -0.76 9.66 -3.48
CA LEU A 83 -1.87 10.27 -2.74
C LEU A 83 -1.62 11.70 -2.32
N PHE A 84 -0.38 12.06 -1.98
CA PHE A 84 -0.08 13.36 -1.37
C PHE A 84 -0.53 14.53 -2.24
N GLY A 85 -1.55 15.27 -1.78
CA GLY A 85 -2.17 16.38 -2.51
C GLY A 85 -3.18 15.98 -3.58
N ARG A 86 -3.56 14.69 -3.63
CA ARG A 86 -4.51 14.07 -4.57
C ARG A 86 -5.56 13.22 -3.85
N GLU A 87 -5.74 13.42 -2.54
CA GLU A 87 -6.62 12.57 -1.72
C GLU A 87 -8.08 12.64 -2.18
N ASP A 88 -8.54 13.81 -2.60
CA ASP A 88 -9.88 14.02 -3.19
C ASP A 88 -10.05 13.27 -4.53
N ASP A 89 -8.99 13.16 -5.35
CA ASP A 89 -9.03 12.39 -6.61
C ASP A 89 -9.27 10.91 -6.33
N TRP A 90 -8.74 10.40 -5.22
CA TRP A 90 -8.88 8.99 -4.79
C TRP A 90 -10.10 8.73 -3.90
N GLY A 91 -10.81 9.78 -3.46
CA GLY A 91 -11.96 9.66 -2.58
C GLY A 91 -11.60 9.23 -1.16
N ILE A 92 -10.46 9.67 -0.63
CA ILE A 92 -9.96 9.32 0.71
C ILE A 92 -9.66 10.56 1.56
N ASP A 93 -9.56 10.36 2.88
CA ASP A 93 -9.07 11.38 3.81
C ASP A 93 -7.54 11.48 3.79
N ALA A 94 -7.00 12.68 4.07
CA ALA A 94 -5.56 12.95 4.13
C ALA A 94 -4.80 12.05 5.13
N ALA A 95 -5.48 11.56 6.17
CA ALA A 95 -4.91 10.68 7.18
C ALA A 95 -5.07 9.17 6.86
N ALA A 96 -5.56 8.79 5.68
CA ALA A 96 -5.88 7.39 5.33
C ALA A 96 -4.71 6.40 5.55
N LEU A 97 -3.46 6.86 5.41
CA LEU A 97 -2.25 6.06 5.65
C LEU A 97 -1.47 6.44 6.91
N ASP A 98 -1.96 7.35 7.75
CA ASP A 98 -1.21 7.83 8.92
C ASP A 98 -0.83 6.71 9.89
N GLY A 99 -1.70 5.70 10.04
CA GLY A 99 -1.43 4.52 10.86
C GLY A 99 -0.23 3.68 10.40
N THR A 100 0.25 3.88 9.17
CA THR A 100 1.38 3.13 8.60
C THR A 100 2.74 3.81 8.83
N ARG A 101 2.76 5.07 9.29
CA ARG A 101 3.99 5.90 9.36
C ARG A 101 5.12 5.23 10.14
N ALA A 102 4.80 4.64 11.30
CA ALA A 102 5.80 3.96 12.13
C ALA A 102 6.38 2.72 11.44
N PHE A 103 5.53 1.93 10.77
CA PHE A 103 5.95 0.76 9.99
C PHE A 103 6.86 1.16 8.83
N VAL A 104 6.42 2.12 8.01
CA VAL A 104 7.20 2.63 6.87
C VAL A 104 8.54 3.20 7.33
N SER A 105 8.54 4.01 8.39
CA SER A 105 9.76 4.58 8.97
C SER A 105 10.72 3.53 9.53
N ALA A 106 10.22 2.40 10.03
CA ALA A 106 11.06 1.33 10.58
C ALA A 106 11.74 0.52 9.47
N TYR A 107 11.02 0.20 8.40
CA TYR A 107 11.45 -0.78 7.40
C TYR A 107 11.92 -0.17 6.06
N ARG A 108 11.88 1.16 5.89
CA ARG A 108 12.59 1.90 4.82
C ARG A 108 13.91 2.52 5.28
N LYS A 109 14.41 2.15 6.46
CA LYS A 109 15.74 2.59 6.88
C LYS A 109 16.81 2.00 5.96
N PRO A 110 17.88 2.75 5.65
CA PRO A 110 18.95 2.29 4.76
C PRO A 110 19.88 1.25 5.41
N GLU A 111 19.77 1.05 6.73
CA GLU A 111 20.58 0.17 7.58
C GLU A 111 19.85 -1.13 7.93
#